data_AF-A0A2E9RR78-F1
#
_entry.id   AF-A0A2E9RR78-F1
#
_cell.length_a   1.000
_cell.length_b   1.000
_cell.length_c   1.000
_cell.angle_alpha   90.00
_cell.angle_beta   90.00
_cell.angle_gamma   90.00
#
_symmetry.space_group_name_H-M   'P 1'
#
loop_
_entity.id
_entity.type
_entity.pdbx_description
1 polymer ?
#
loop_
_entity_poly.entity_id
_entity_poly.type
_entity_poly.pdbx_seq_one_letter_code
_entity_poly.pdbx_strand_id
1 'polypeptide(L)'
;MMKVNDFLKYTITLNIEYENYFSLIYDTKYLLEARLGADRIFIAKKSIYANCRKRAVQKAVQWFWKEFKGVLGSVHKTMIVDDPHGEVVYDEGFACNDLCNKYLCEETIARIIEESDGELIKDVSEGSENHPPNSVKRAKRRRKLSNVIAPRMTQTPAGTIYYRTTVVPQCSKNGKIIQRRKVKNVKLASKTLEKALREISRRGLDRHETDDVISTEVVQEKLKEAA
;
A
#
# COMPACT_ATOMS: atom_id res chain seq x y z
N MET A 1 -12.70 -31.41 -21.91
CA MET A 1 -11.92 -31.36 -20.65
C MET A 1 -12.80 -30.68 -19.61
N MET A 2 -13.37 -31.42 -18.67
CA MET A 2 -14.31 -30.86 -17.67
C MET A 2 -13.54 -29.94 -16.72
N LYS A 3 -13.98 -28.68 -16.59
CA LYS A 3 -13.59 -27.81 -15.48
C LYS A 3 -14.28 -28.33 -14.22
N VAL A 4 -13.61 -29.18 -13.46
CA VAL A 4 -14.04 -29.48 -12.10
C VAL A 4 -13.88 -28.15 -11.34
N ASN A 5 -14.99 -27.47 -11.07
CA ASN A 5 -14.99 -26.36 -10.13
C ASN A 5 -14.78 -26.99 -8.75
N ASP A 6 -13.53 -27.15 -8.33
CA ASP A 6 -13.24 -27.60 -6.97
C ASP A 6 -13.76 -26.53 -6.00
N PHE A 7 -14.91 -26.83 -5.44
CA PHE A 7 -15.54 -26.03 -4.40
C PHE A 7 -14.84 -26.36 -3.09
N LEU A 8 -13.81 -25.60 -2.78
CA LEU A 8 -13.11 -25.61 -1.51
C LEU A 8 -14.05 -25.16 -0.39
N LYS A 9 -13.89 -25.77 0.79
CA LYS A 9 -14.72 -25.53 1.96
C LYS A 9 -14.00 -24.55 2.89
N TYR A 10 -14.67 -23.45 3.21
CA TYR A 10 -14.25 -22.45 4.18
C TYR A 10 -15.25 -22.42 5.32
N THR A 11 -14.77 -22.12 6.52
CA THR A 11 -15.58 -21.94 7.72
C THR A 11 -15.58 -20.48 8.12
N ILE A 12 -16.79 -19.93 8.20
CA ILE A 12 -17.04 -18.65 8.84
C ILE A 12 -17.30 -18.91 10.31
N THR A 13 -16.63 -18.15 11.16
CA THR A 13 -16.92 -18.08 12.59
C THR A 13 -17.49 -16.70 12.89
N LEU A 14 -18.65 -16.67 13.54
CA LEU A 14 -19.25 -15.45 14.08
C LEU A 14 -19.07 -15.43 15.60
N ASN A 15 -18.47 -14.36 16.08
CA ASN A 15 -18.37 -14.01 17.49
C ASN A 15 -19.47 -13.00 17.80
N ILE A 16 -20.49 -13.44 18.54
CA ILE A 16 -21.68 -12.69 18.86
C ILE A 16 -21.66 -12.37 20.35
N GLU A 17 -21.71 -11.09 20.71
CA GLU A 17 -21.81 -10.68 22.11
C GLU A 17 -23.11 -11.20 22.75
N TYR A 18 -23.05 -11.50 24.04
CA TYR A 18 -24.16 -12.09 24.79
C TYR A 18 -25.50 -11.38 24.55
N GLU A 19 -25.53 -10.06 24.70
CA GLU A 19 -26.75 -9.25 24.57
C GLU A 19 -27.31 -9.30 23.14
N ASN A 20 -26.43 -9.22 22.13
CA ASN A 20 -26.82 -9.22 20.73
C ASN A 20 -27.39 -10.57 20.28
N TYR A 21 -26.95 -11.68 20.90
CA TYR A 21 -27.45 -13.01 20.57
C TYR A 21 -28.94 -13.18 20.89
N PHE A 22 -29.41 -12.66 22.02
CA PHE A 22 -30.83 -12.77 22.36
C PHE A 22 -31.70 -11.89 21.48
N SER A 23 -31.27 -10.67 21.15
CA SER A 23 -31.96 -9.84 20.16
C SER A 23 -32.11 -10.57 18.81
N LEU A 24 -31.07 -11.28 18.37
CA LEU A 24 -31.12 -12.08 17.14
C LEU A 24 -32.13 -13.23 17.20
N ILE A 25 -32.25 -13.93 18.33
CA ILE A 25 -33.20 -15.05 18.47
C ILE A 25 -34.65 -14.57 18.29
N TYR A 26 -34.96 -13.35 18.75
CA TYR A 26 -36.32 -12.82 18.67
C TYR A 26 -36.62 -12.15 17.32
N ASP A 27 -35.63 -11.49 16.71
CA ASP A 27 -35.83 -10.70 15.48
C ASP A 27 -35.59 -11.50 14.19
N THR A 28 -34.77 -12.56 14.24
CA THR A 28 -34.41 -13.32 13.04
C THR A 28 -35.11 -14.68 13.02
N LYS A 29 -35.59 -15.08 11.83
CA LYS A 29 -36.21 -16.39 11.61
C LYS A 29 -35.20 -17.56 11.66
N TYR A 30 -33.91 -17.25 11.82
CA TYR A 30 -32.81 -18.19 11.81
C TYR A 30 -32.25 -18.36 13.23
N LEU A 31 -32.51 -19.52 13.85
CA LEU A 31 -31.69 -19.95 14.98
C LEU A 31 -30.31 -20.33 14.45
N LEU A 32 -29.31 -19.48 14.71
CA LEU A 32 -27.92 -19.92 14.61
C LEU A 32 -27.65 -20.88 15.77
N GLU A 33 -27.15 -22.06 15.43
CA GLU A 33 -26.54 -22.95 16.43
C GLU A 33 -25.24 -22.30 16.93
N ALA A 34 -25.39 -21.39 17.88
CA ALA A 34 -24.28 -20.76 18.57
C ALA A 34 -24.02 -21.48 19.90
N ARG A 35 -22.75 -21.71 20.19
CA ARG A 35 -22.31 -22.24 21.49
C ARG A 35 -21.74 -21.11 22.31
N LEU A 36 -22.11 -21.02 23.58
CA LEU A 36 -21.51 -20.06 24.50
C LEU A 36 -20.05 -20.46 24.72
N GLY A 37 -19.13 -19.59 24.29
CA GLY A 37 -17.70 -19.72 24.48
C GLY A 37 -17.24 -19.06 25.78
N ALA A 38 -15.91 -18.94 25.91
CA ALA A 38 -15.31 -18.12 26.95
C ALA A 38 -15.74 -16.64 26.81
N ASP A 39 -15.66 -15.87 27.89
CA ASP A 39 -15.95 -14.44 27.91
C ASP A 39 -17.40 -14.04 27.55
N ARG A 40 -18.35 -14.97 27.70
CA ARG A 40 -19.78 -14.76 27.40
C ARG A 40 -20.05 -14.42 25.92
N ILE A 41 -19.20 -14.89 25.01
CA ILE A 41 -19.39 -14.70 23.57
C ILE A 41 -20.01 -15.96 22.98
N PHE A 42 -21.09 -15.80 22.22
CA PHE A 42 -21.69 -16.87 21.44
C PHE A 42 -20.92 -17.07 20.13
N ILE A 43 -20.45 -18.29 19.90
CA ILE A 43 -19.69 -18.66 18.71
C ILE A 43 -20.58 -19.49 17.80
N ALA A 44 -20.87 -18.97 16.62
CA ALA A 44 -21.59 -19.70 15.57
C ALA A 44 -20.67 -20.00 14.39
N LYS A 45 -20.79 -21.19 13.80
CA LYS A 45 -19.99 -21.61 12.65
C LYS A 45 -20.86 -21.91 11.45
N LYS A 46 -20.41 -21.48 10.26
CA LYS A 46 -21.09 -21.76 8.99
C LYS A 46 -20.07 -22.10 7.92
N SER A 47 -20.30 -23.17 7.18
CA SER A 47 -19.48 -23.50 6.03
C SER A 47 -19.94 -22.77 4.77
N ILE A 48 -18.99 -22.25 4.00
CA ILE A 48 -19.17 -21.70 2.66
C ILE A 48 -18.28 -22.45 1.69
N TYR A 49 -18.84 -22.75 0.52
CA TYR A 49 -18.13 -23.38 -0.58
C TYR A 49 -17.77 -22.34 -1.66
N ALA A 50 -16.50 -22.25 -2.01
CA ALA A 50 -16.00 -21.33 -3.02
C ALA A 50 -14.73 -21.89 -3.68
N ASN A 51 -14.35 -21.34 -4.83
CA ASN A 51 -13.14 -21.75 -5.54
C ASN A 51 -11.85 -21.15 -4.96
N CYS A 52 -11.95 -20.10 -4.15
CA CYS A 52 -10.82 -19.46 -3.46
C CYS A 52 -11.33 -18.65 -2.25
N ARG A 53 -10.45 -18.37 -1.30
CA ARG A 53 -10.76 -17.60 -0.08
C ARG A 53 -11.34 -16.23 -0.42
N LYS A 54 -10.80 -15.55 -1.43
CA LYS A 54 -11.32 -14.25 -1.89
C LYS A 54 -12.82 -14.31 -2.22
N ARG A 55 -13.26 -15.37 -2.89
CA ARG A 55 -14.67 -15.60 -3.21
C ARG A 55 -15.46 -16.08 -2.00
N ALA A 56 -14.85 -16.85 -1.11
CA ALA A 56 -15.46 -17.24 0.17
C ALA A 56 -15.79 -16.01 1.02
N VAL A 57 -14.84 -15.09 1.18
CA VAL A 57 -15.02 -13.81 1.90
C VAL A 57 -16.11 -12.96 1.26
N GLN A 58 -16.14 -12.86 -0.07
CA GLN A 58 -17.20 -12.14 -0.76
C GLN A 58 -18.59 -12.71 -0.44
N LYS A 59 -18.75 -14.04 -0.52
CA LYS A 59 -20.00 -14.72 -0.16
C LYS A 59 -20.34 -14.57 1.33
N ALA A 60 -19.33 -14.61 2.20
CA ALA A 60 -19.48 -14.45 3.65
C ALA A 60 -20.05 -13.07 3.99
N VAL A 61 -19.48 -12.00 3.42
CA VAL A 61 -19.94 -10.62 3.62
C VAL A 61 -21.37 -10.44 3.09
N GLN A 62 -21.67 -10.95 1.89
CA GLN A 62 -23.03 -10.88 1.34
C GLN A 62 -24.05 -11.62 2.21
N TRP A 63 -23.69 -12.81 2.70
CA TRP A 63 -24.51 -13.58 3.62
C TRP A 63 -24.74 -12.82 4.94
N PHE A 64 -23.68 -12.26 5.53
CA PHE A 64 -23.78 -11.49 6.77
C PHE A 64 -24.79 -10.34 6.66
N TRP A 65 -24.67 -9.50 5.62
CA TRP A 65 -25.58 -8.37 5.44
C TRP A 65 -27.01 -8.80 5.15
N LYS A 66 -27.19 -9.89 4.38
CA LYS A 66 -28.51 -10.43 4.06
C LYS A 66 -29.26 -10.91 5.30
N GLU A 67 -28.58 -11.67 6.16
CA GLU A 67 -29.23 -12.28 7.33
C GLU A 67 -29.36 -11.30 8.50
N PHE A 68 -28.32 -10.53 8.81
CA PHE A 68 -28.26 -9.75 10.04
C PHE A 68 -28.65 -8.28 9.86
N LYS A 69 -28.66 -7.75 8.64
CA LYS A 69 -29.10 -6.37 8.32
C LYS A 69 -28.54 -5.28 9.25
N GLY A 70 -27.33 -5.48 9.79
CA GLY A 70 -26.66 -4.53 10.70
C GLY A 70 -26.89 -4.75 12.20
N VAL A 71 -27.74 -5.70 12.62
CA VAL A 71 -27.99 -6.02 14.05
C VAL A 71 -26.71 -6.39 14.78
N LEU A 72 -25.82 -7.15 14.12
CA LEU A 72 -24.52 -7.55 14.66
C LEU A 72 -23.43 -6.47 14.54
N GLY A 73 -23.78 -5.27 14.09
CA GLY A 73 -22.82 -4.18 13.90
C GLY A 73 -21.80 -4.47 12.78
N SER A 74 -20.55 -4.07 13.02
CA SER A 74 -19.49 -4.15 12.02
C SER A 74 -19.02 -5.60 11.80
N VAL A 75 -18.99 -6.02 10.53
CA VAL A 75 -18.51 -7.33 10.07
C VAL A 75 -17.10 -7.63 10.60
N HIS A 76 -16.23 -6.62 10.70
CA HIS A 76 -14.83 -6.81 11.08
C HIS A 76 -14.65 -7.27 12.53
N LYS A 77 -15.55 -6.85 13.43
CA LYS A 77 -15.49 -7.23 14.85
C LYS A 77 -16.08 -8.62 15.10
N THR A 78 -17.04 -9.03 14.26
CA THR A 78 -17.87 -10.21 14.53
C THR A 78 -17.53 -11.40 13.66
N MET A 79 -17.02 -11.21 12.44
CA MET A 79 -16.85 -12.29 11.47
C MET A 79 -15.38 -12.59 11.22
N ILE A 80 -15.06 -13.89 11.28
CA ILE A 80 -13.78 -14.48 10.92
C ILE A 80 -14.03 -15.50 9.81
N VAL A 81 -13.14 -15.56 8.83
CA VAL A 81 -13.11 -16.58 7.77
C VAL A 81 -11.77 -17.29 7.88
N ASP A 82 -11.79 -18.62 7.95
CA ASP A 82 -10.58 -19.43 8.02
C ASP A 82 -9.74 -19.38 6.72
N ASP A 83 -8.54 -19.95 6.79
CA ASP A 83 -7.64 -20.14 5.64
C ASP A 83 -7.11 -21.59 5.61
N PRO A 84 -7.98 -22.60 5.41
CA PRO A 84 -7.61 -24.01 5.50
C PRO A 84 -6.70 -24.46 4.35
N HIS A 85 -6.58 -23.65 3.30
CA HIS A 85 -5.82 -23.94 2.10
C HIS A 85 -4.54 -23.10 1.97
N GLY A 86 -4.22 -22.27 2.98
CA GLY A 86 -2.99 -21.47 3.02
C GLY A 86 -2.89 -20.45 1.89
N GLU A 87 -4.02 -19.89 1.44
CA GLU A 87 -4.06 -18.93 0.33
C GLU A 87 -3.53 -17.56 0.74
N VAL A 88 -3.53 -17.25 2.04
CA VAL A 88 -3.04 -15.97 2.54
C VAL A 88 -1.54 -16.07 2.76
N VAL A 89 -0.76 -15.56 1.82
CA VAL A 89 0.70 -15.61 1.86
C VAL A 89 1.26 -14.20 1.83
N TYR A 90 2.26 -13.92 2.67
CA TYR A 90 2.95 -12.64 2.63
C TYR A 90 3.92 -12.56 1.43
N ASP A 91 3.84 -11.48 0.65
CA ASP A 91 4.76 -11.16 -0.43
C ASP A 91 4.98 -9.63 -0.57
N GLU A 92 5.88 -9.21 -1.47
CA GLU A 92 6.12 -7.79 -1.74
C GLU A 92 4.87 -7.05 -2.26
N GLY A 93 3.92 -7.79 -2.84
CA GLY A 93 2.65 -7.30 -3.37
C GLY A 93 1.55 -7.18 -2.32
N PHE A 94 1.79 -7.64 -1.08
CA PHE A 94 0.75 -7.89 -0.10
C PHE A 94 -0.08 -6.64 0.19
N ALA A 95 -1.38 -6.75 -0.12
CA ALA A 95 -2.36 -5.70 0.05
C ALA A 95 -3.28 -6.04 1.22
N CYS A 96 -3.14 -5.29 2.32
CA CYS A 96 -3.95 -5.50 3.54
C CYS A 96 -5.46 -5.36 3.30
N ASN A 97 -5.86 -4.63 2.25
CA ASN A 97 -7.26 -4.39 1.89
C ASN A 97 -7.82 -5.37 0.85
N ASP A 98 -7.03 -6.32 0.33
CA ASP A 98 -7.57 -7.37 -0.52
C ASP A 98 -8.55 -8.22 0.29
N LEU A 99 -9.69 -8.57 -0.31
CA LEU A 99 -10.67 -9.48 0.28
C LEU A 99 -10.05 -10.80 0.72
N CYS A 100 -9.04 -11.30 -0.02
CA CYS A 100 -8.30 -12.50 0.37
C CYS A 100 -7.60 -12.36 1.74
N ASN A 101 -7.28 -11.14 2.16
CA ASN A 101 -6.49 -10.83 3.35
C ASN A 101 -7.35 -10.22 4.48
N LYS A 102 -8.69 -10.23 4.34
CA LYS A 102 -9.64 -9.72 5.33
C LYS A 102 -10.23 -10.82 6.20
N TYR A 103 -10.70 -10.41 7.38
CA TYR A 103 -11.42 -11.25 8.35
C TYR A 103 -10.61 -12.50 8.74
N LEU A 104 -9.30 -12.34 8.90
CA LEU A 104 -8.38 -13.43 9.25
C LEU A 104 -8.58 -13.87 10.70
N CYS A 105 -8.37 -15.15 10.99
CA CYS A 105 -8.27 -15.64 12.37
C CYS A 105 -6.92 -15.26 12.98
N GLU A 106 -6.84 -15.30 14.32
CA GLU A 106 -5.62 -14.96 15.07
C GLU A 106 -4.41 -15.78 14.64
N GLU A 107 -4.59 -17.07 14.35
CA GLU A 107 -3.53 -17.97 13.88
C GLU A 107 -2.95 -17.50 12.55
N THR A 108 -3.80 -17.17 11.57
CA THR A 108 -3.35 -16.66 10.27
C THR A 108 -2.71 -15.27 10.41
N ILE A 109 -3.24 -14.41 11.28
CA ILE A 109 -2.64 -13.09 11.56
C ILE A 109 -1.24 -13.24 12.15
N ALA A 110 -1.07 -14.10 13.15
CA ALA A 110 0.22 -14.33 13.79
C ALA A 110 1.25 -14.84 12.78
N ARG A 111 0.88 -15.84 11.95
CA ARG A 111 1.73 -16.37 10.89
C ARG A 111 2.19 -15.28 9.91
N ILE A 112 1.27 -14.47 9.40
CA ILE A 112 1.62 -13.43 8.40
C ILE A 112 2.47 -12.31 8.99
N ILE A 113 2.23 -11.94 10.26
CA ILE A 113 3.05 -10.96 10.95
C ILE A 113 4.48 -11.47 11.09
N GLU A 114 4.65 -12.74 11.47
CA GLU A 114 5.95 -13.40 11.55
C GLU A 114 6.63 -13.47 10.18
N GLU A 115 5.93 -13.91 9.13
CA GLU A 115 6.43 -13.94 7.75
C GLU A 115 6.85 -12.57 7.22
N SER A 116 6.24 -11.50 7.74
CA SER A 116 6.49 -10.12 7.27
C SER A 116 7.74 -9.45 7.84
N ASP A 117 8.44 -10.09 8.79
CA ASP A 117 9.64 -9.56 9.43
C ASP A 117 9.51 -8.09 9.89
N GLY A 118 8.41 -7.78 10.58
CA GLY A 118 8.13 -6.44 11.11
C GLY A 118 7.55 -5.43 10.11
N GLU A 119 7.25 -5.83 8.87
CA GLU A 119 6.52 -4.97 7.93
C GLU A 119 5.03 -4.83 8.27
N LEU A 120 4.42 -5.87 8.82
CA LEU A 120 3.00 -5.90 9.20
C LEU A 120 2.82 -5.95 10.72
N ILE A 121 1.73 -5.35 11.17
CA ILE A 121 1.24 -5.40 12.54
C ILE A 121 -0.26 -5.64 12.52
N LYS A 122 -0.81 -6.17 13.62
CA LYS A 122 -2.26 -6.29 13.78
C LYS A 122 -2.92 -4.93 13.71
N ASP A 123 -4.02 -4.83 12.98
CA ASP A 123 -4.77 -3.58 12.89
C ASP A 123 -5.81 -3.50 14.01
N VAL A 124 -5.48 -2.69 15.02
CA VAL A 124 -6.34 -2.40 16.18
C VAL A 124 -7.14 -1.10 16.01
N SER A 125 -7.20 -0.54 14.81
CA SER A 125 -8.00 0.67 14.57
C SER A 125 -9.50 0.35 14.55
N GLU A 126 -10.33 1.30 14.98
CA GLU A 126 -11.79 1.15 14.90
C GLU A 126 -12.32 1.24 13.46
N GLY A 127 -11.57 1.92 12.59
CA GLY A 127 -11.95 2.27 11.22
C GLY A 127 -13.14 3.22 11.15
N SER A 128 -13.75 3.34 9.96
CA SER A 128 -14.98 4.09 9.74
C SER A 128 -15.96 3.29 8.88
N GLU A 129 -17.21 3.74 8.77
CA GLU A 129 -18.26 3.04 8.00
C GLU A 129 -17.83 2.75 6.55
N ASN A 130 -17.22 3.73 5.88
CA ASN A 130 -16.72 3.58 4.51
C ASN A 130 -15.32 2.93 4.44
N HIS A 131 -14.58 2.91 5.55
CA HIS A 131 -13.23 2.39 5.63
C HIS A 131 -13.09 1.50 6.87
N PRO A 132 -13.72 0.31 6.86
CA PRO A 132 -13.58 -0.63 7.97
C PRO A 132 -12.12 -1.02 8.13
N PRO A 133 -11.70 -1.36 9.36
CA PRO A 133 -10.33 -1.78 9.62
C PRO A 133 -10.00 -3.07 8.85
N ASN A 134 -8.71 -3.36 8.66
CA ASN A 134 -8.27 -4.62 8.05
C ASN A 134 -7.82 -5.59 9.13
N SER A 135 -7.49 -6.85 8.81
CA SER A 135 -6.98 -7.77 9.85
C SER A 135 -5.54 -7.41 10.26
N VAL A 136 -4.76 -6.91 9.32
CA VAL A 136 -3.39 -6.42 9.50
C VAL A 136 -3.23 -5.07 8.81
N LYS A 137 -2.26 -4.29 9.26
CA LYS A 137 -1.82 -3.04 8.62
C LYS A 137 -0.30 -3.00 8.53
N ARG A 138 0.22 -2.16 7.65
CA ARG A 138 1.66 -1.94 7.56
C ARG A 138 2.16 -1.11 8.73
N ALA A 139 3.26 -1.52 9.35
CA ALA A 139 3.94 -0.78 10.41
C ALA A 139 4.46 0.57 9.89
N LYS A 140 4.95 0.59 8.65
CA LYS A 140 5.43 1.80 7.95
C LYS A 140 4.78 1.90 6.58
N ARG A 141 4.45 3.13 6.17
CA ARG A 141 3.94 3.40 4.83
C ARG A 141 5.00 3.06 3.77
N ARG A 142 4.67 2.18 2.82
CA ARG A 142 5.55 1.89 1.66
C ARG A 142 5.82 3.18 0.89
N ARG A 143 7.08 3.62 0.86
CA ARG A 143 7.51 4.73 0.00
C ARG A 143 7.82 4.14 -1.36
N LYS A 144 7.03 4.52 -2.36
CA LYS A 144 7.37 4.17 -3.73
C LYS A 144 8.57 5.01 -4.16
N LEU A 145 9.72 4.37 -4.38
CA LEU A 145 10.95 5.04 -4.78
C LEU A 145 10.83 5.51 -6.24
N SER A 146 11.43 6.66 -6.55
CA SER A 146 11.59 7.11 -7.93
C SER A 146 12.82 6.46 -8.56
N ASN A 147 12.69 5.99 -9.79
CA ASN A 147 13.79 5.37 -10.52
C ASN A 147 14.66 6.45 -11.16
N VAL A 148 15.98 6.27 -11.13
CA VAL A 148 16.90 7.11 -11.91
C VAL A 148 16.86 6.61 -13.35
N ILE A 149 16.39 7.45 -14.27
CA ILE A 149 16.23 7.06 -15.69
C ILE A 149 17.36 7.59 -16.59
N ALA A 150 18.05 8.62 -16.14
CA ALA A 150 19.21 9.23 -16.79
C ALA A 150 19.95 10.13 -15.76
N PRO A 151 21.18 10.62 -16.05
CA PRO A 151 21.87 11.54 -15.18
C PRO A 151 20.98 12.74 -14.80
N ARG A 152 20.89 13.04 -13.50
CA ARG A 152 20.05 14.12 -12.96
C ARG A 152 18.55 13.97 -13.24
N MET A 153 18.09 12.85 -13.81
CA MET A 153 16.70 12.58 -14.13
C MET A 153 16.13 11.45 -13.30
N THR A 154 15.01 11.71 -12.65
CA THR A 154 14.29 10.72 -11.85
C THR A 154 12.86 10.62 -12.31
N GLN A 155 12.33 9.42 -12.39
CA GLN A 155 10.95 9.14 -12.75
C GLN A 155 10.21 8.59 -11.54
N THR A 156 9.09 9.21 -11.19
CA THR A 156 8.22 8.69 -10.14
C THR A 156 7.47 7.45 -10.65
N PRO A 157 6.98 6.59 -9.75
CA PRO A 157 6.13 5.45 -10.13
C PRO A 157 4.85 5.84 -10.89
N ALA A 158 4.41 7.10 -10.78
CA ALA A 158 3.30 7.64 -11.56
C ALA A 158 3.72 8.08 -12.98
N GLY A 159 4.98 7.86 -13.37
CA GLY A 159 5.54 8.22 -14.67
C GLY A 159 5.99 9.68 -14.82
N THR A 160 5.92 10.49 -13.75
CA THR A 160 6.36 11.90 -13.81
C THR A 160 7.87 12.00 -13.78
N ILE A 161 8.47 12.72 -14.73
CA ILE A 161 9.92 12.91 -14.81
C ILE A 161 10.31 14.24 -14.15
N TYR A 162 11.35 14.19 -13.33
CA TYR A 162 11.98 15.35 -12.71
C TYR A 162 13.44 15.48 -13.16
N TYR A 163 13.84 16.69 -13.53
CA TYR A 163 15.23 17.05 -13.78
C TYR A 163 15.81 17.82 -12.61
N ARG A 164 16.93 17.36 -12.05
CA ARG A 164 17.67 18.05 -11.00
C ARG A 164 18.52 19.14 -11.64
N THR A 165 18.10 20.39 -11.64
CA THR A 165 18.90 21.54 -12.13
C THR A 165 19.77 22.14 -11.01
N THR A 166 20.88 22.79 -11.38
CA THR A 166 21.76 23.51 -10.46
C THR A 166 21.30 24.96 -10.48
N VAL A 167 20.81 25.46 -9.36
CA VAL A 167 20.38 26.87 -9.23
C VAL A 167 21.57 27.75 -8.88
N VAL A 168 22.52 27.21 -8.10
CA VAL A 168 23.75 27.90 -7.71
C VAL A 168 24.90 26.91 -7.84
N PRO A 169 25.94 27.19 -8.64
CA PRO A 169 27.12 26.33 -8.75
C PRO A 169 27.95 26.35 -7.46
N GLN A 170 28.84 25.37 -7.31
CA GLN A 170 29.79 25.36 -6.20
C GLN A 170 30.99 26.24 -6.55
N CYS A 171 31.32 27.20 -5.70
CA CYS A 171 32.50 28.04 -5.88
C CYS A 171 33.52 27.73 -4.77
N SER A 172 34.75 27.40 -5.18
CA SER A 172 35.87 27.21 -4.26
C SER A 172 37.04 28.11 -4.64
N LYS A 173 37.73 28.67 -3.65
CA LYS A 173 38.98 29.43 -3.83
C LYS A 173 40.02 28.86 -2.89
N ASN A 174 41.22 28.57 -3.41
CA ASN A 174 42.33 28.01 -2.64
C ASN A 174 41.93 26.76 -1.83
N GLY A 175 41.17 25.84 -2.44
CA GLY A 175 40.70 24.61 -1.79
C GLY A 175 39.59 24.79 -0.75
N LYS A 176 39.18 26.02 -0.42
CA LYS A 176 38.06 26.30 0.50
C LYS A 176 36.78 26.58 -0.27
N ILE A 177 35.70 25.89 0.11
CA ILE A 177 34.36 26.09 -0.46
C ILE A 177 33.81 27.42 0.07
N ILE A 178 33.68 28.42 -0.81
CA ILE A 178 33.09 29.73 -0.51
C ILE A 178 31.57 29.67 -0.68
N GLN A 179 31.09 28.90 -1.66
CA GLN A 179 29.67 28.78 -1.95
C GLN A 179 29.29 27.33 -2.21
N ARG A 180 28.30 26.83 -1.45
CA ARG A 180 27.77 25.48 -1.63
C ARG A 180 26.77 25.45 -2.79
N ARG A 181 26.85 24.38 -3.58
CA ARG A 181 25.90 24.10 -4.66
C ARG A 181 24.46 24.05 -4.13
N LYS A 182 23.54 24.75 -4.80
CA LYS A 182 22.09 24.60 -4.57
C LYS A 182 21.46 23.91 -5.77
N VAL A 183 20.72 22.84 -5.53
CA VAL A 183 20.02 22.07 -6.56
C VAL A 183 18.51 22.13 -6.35
N LYS A 184 17.76 22.06 -7.45
CA LYS A 184 16.29 22.02 -7.45
C LYS A 184 15.80 20.94 -8.40
N ASN A 185 14.80 20.18 -8.01
CA ASN A 185 14.12 19.26 -8.91
C ASN A 185 12.99 20.00 -9.64
N VAL A 186 13.05 20.01 -10.97
CA VAL A 186 12.08 20.64 -11.85
C VAL A 186 11.24 19.55 -12.49
N LYS A 187 9.91 19.64 -12.33
CA LYS A 187 8.97 18.75 -13.01
C LYS A 187 9.01 19.04 -14.52
N LEU A 188 9.16 17.99 -15.32
CA LEU A 188 9.04 18.06 -16.77
C LEU A 188 7.60 17.72 -17.18
N ALA A 189 7.13 18.34 -18.27
CA ALA A 189 5.83 18.01 -18.86
C ALA A 189 5.88 16.70 -19.66
N SER A 190 7.07 16.34 -20.14
CA SER A 190 7.33 15.16 -20.94
C SER A 190 7.21 13.85 -20.15
N LYS A 191 6.63 12.83 -20.81
CA LYS A 191 6.44 11.49 -20.24
C LYS A 191 7.46 10.45 -20.70
N THR A 192 8.21 10.74 -21.76
CA THR A 192 9.24 9.86 -22.32
C THR A 192 10.61 10.52 -22.21
N LEU A 193 11.67 9.70 -22.12
CA LEU A 193 13.04 10.19 -21.95
C LEU A 193 13.46 11.12 -23.09
N GLU A 194 13.23 10.74 -24.35
CA GLU A 194 13.60 11.55 -25.52
C GLU A 194 12.93 12.93 -25.53
N LYS A 195 11.63 12.98 -25.23
CA LYS A 195 10.89 14.26 -25.16
C LYS A 195 11.36 15.10 -23.99
N ALA A 196 11.67 14.46 -22.87
CA ALA A 196 12.21 15.12 -21.69
C ALA A 196 13.57 15.75 -21.97
N LEU A 197 14.47 15.08 -22.70
CA LEU A 197 15.75 15.65 -23.14
C LEU A 197 15.55 16.89 -24.01
N ARG A 198 14.64 16.82 -25.01
CA ARG A 198 14.31 18.00 -25.85
C ARG A 198 13.70 19.14 -25.02
N GLU A 199 12.86 18.82 -24.03
CA GLU A 199 12.28 19.81 -23.13
C GLU A 199 13.34 20.48 -22.26
N ILE A 200 14.31 19.72 -21.74
CA ILE A 200 15.43 20.24 -20.93
C ILE A 200 16.21 21.27 -21.73
N SER A 201 16.65 20.92 -22.95
CA SER A 201 17.41 21.82 -23.80
C SER A 201 16.59 23.05 -24.22
N ARG A 202 15.31 22.86 -24.58
CA ARG A 202 14.40 23.98 -24.92
C ARG A 202 14.20 24.95 -23.76
N ARG A 203 14.11 24.44 -22.53
CA ARG A 203 13.94 25.24 -21.30
C ARG A 203 15.28 25.77 -20.76
N GLY A 204 16.41 25.34 -21.33
CA GLY A 204 17.75 25.73 -20.89
C GLY A 204 18.07 25.31 -19.45
N LEU A 205 17.53 24.17 -18.99
CA LEU A 205 17.72 23.72 -17.60
C LEU A 205 19.15 23.19 -17.33
N ASP A 206 19.89 22.92 -18.40
CA ASP A 206 21.25 22.38 -18.52
C ASP A 206 22.32 23.47 -18.77
N ARG A 207 21.94 24.75 -18.94
CA ARG A 207 22.86 25.85 -19.32
C ARG A 207 24.07 26.01 -18.40
N HIS A 208 23.89 25.81 -17.10
CA HIS A 208 24.99 25.92 -16.13
C HIS A 208 25.98 24.74 -16.17
N GLU A 209 25.76 23.74 -17.03
CA GLU A 209 26.69 22.62 -17.22
C GLU A 209 27.63 22.84 -18.41
N THR A 210 27.18 23.57 -19.44
CA THR A 210 28.01 23.90 -20.60
C THR A 210 29.05 24.97 -20.30
N ASP A 211 28.75 25.88 -19.37
CA ASP A 211 29.66 26.98 -19.00
C ASP A 211 30.83 26.52 -18.11
N ASP A 212 30.73 25.35 -17.48
CA ASP A 212 31.81 24.74 -16.68
C ASP A 212 32.94 24.16 -17.57
N VAL A 213 32.77 24.16 -18.90
CA VAL A 213 33.80 23.75 -19.89
C VAL A 213 34.50 24.96 -20.52
N ILE A 214 34.19 26.19 -20.09
CA ILE A 214 34.95 27.36 -20.54
C ILE A 214 36.34 27.30 -19.88
N SER A 215 37.31 26.92 -20.71
CA SER A 215 38.73 26.85 -20.43
C SER A 215 39.19 28.10 -19.66
N THR A 216 40.02 27.86 -18.65
CA THR A 216 40.73 28.86 -17.83
C THR A 216 41.55 29.88 -18.66
N GLU A 217 41.64 29.70 -19.96
CA GLU A 217 42.33 30.55 -20.93
C GLU A 217 41.51 31.80 -21.32
N VAL A 218 40.18 31.70 -21.43
CA VAL A 218 39.32 32.84 -21.86
C VAL A 218 39.23 33.94 -20.78
N VAL A 219 39.41 33.58 -19.52
CA VAL A 219 39.43 34.54 -18.40
C VAL A 219 40.75 35.34 -18.37
N GLN A 220 41.86 34.78 -18.87
CA GLN A 220 43.15 35.48 -18.89
C GLN A 220 43.27 36.51 -20.02
N GLU A 221 42.62 36.29 -21.18
CA GLU A 221 42.64 37.28 -22.27
C GLU A 221 41.85 38.55 -21.92
N LYS A 222 40.68 38.43 -21.27
CA LYS A 222 39.88 39.59 -20.86
C LYS A 222 40.50 40.45 -19.76
N LEU A 223 41.49 39.92 -19.03
CA LEU A 223 42.23 40.68 -18.01
C LEU A 223 43.47 41.39 -18.58
N LYS A 224 43.96 40.98 -19.77
CA LYS A 224 45.08 41.65 -20.46
C LYS A 224 44.64 42.79 -21.36
N GLU A 225 43.41 42.78 -21.86
CA GLU A 225 42.86 43.90 -22.65
C GLU A 225 42.37 45.07 -21.77
N ALA A 226 42.32 44.89 -20.46
CA ALA A 226 41.85 45.90 -19.49
C ALA A 226 42.98 46.49 -18.61
N ALA A 227 44.25 46.24 -18.95
CA ALA A 227 45.44 46.80 -18.30
C ALA A 227 46.26 47.60 -19.31
#